data_AF-A0A645ITC4-F1
#
_entry.id   AF-A0A645ITC4-F1
#
_cell.length_a   1.000
_cell.length_b   1.000
_cell.length_c   1.000
_cell.angle_alpha   90.00
_cell.angle_beta   90.00
_cell.angle_gamma   90.00
#
_symmetry.space_group_name_H-M   'P 1'
#
loop_
_entity.id
_entity.type
_entity.pdbx_description
1 polymer ?
#
loop_
_entity_poly.entity_id
_entity_poly.type
_entity_poly.pdbx_seq_one_letter_code
_entity_poly.pdbx_strand_id
1 'polypeptide(L)' 'MDYAEIEERIHTLVSGSEFRLVEGLAGAVGRLVLEYASVRQVKVRVEKPGGARHARSITAELEFRKR' A
#
# COMPACT_ATOMS: atom_id res chain seq x y z
N MET A 1 11.56 14.76 -1.93
CA MET A 1 10.59 13.65 -2.00
C MET A 1 9.30 14.26 -2.48
N ASP A 2 8.84 13.86 -3.65
CA ASP A 2 7.64 14.39 -4.27
C ASP A 2 6.46 13.48 -3.95
N TYR A 3 5.49 13.98 -3.18
CA TYR A 3 4.33 13.19 -2.78
C TYR A 3 3.33 13.01 -3.92
N ALA A 4 3.28 13.95 -4.87
CA ALA A 4 2.41 13.83 -6.03
C ALA A 4 2.90 12.72 -6.95
N GLU A 5 4.21 12.65 -7.20
CA GLU A 5 4.81 11.56 -7.97
C GLU A 5 4.55 10.18 -7.32
N ILE A 6 4.68 10.09 -6.00
CA ILE A 6 4.41 8.85 -5.25
C ILE A 6 2.94 8.46 -5.38
N GLU A 7 2.02 9.42 -5.26
CA GLU A 7 0.58 9.19 -5.41
C GLU A 7 0.25 8.65 -6.81
N GLU A 8 0.78 9.28 -7.87
CA GLU A 8 0.56 8.84 -9.24
C GLU A 8 1.09 7.41 -9.50
N ARG A 9 2.27 7.10 -8.96
CA ARG A 9 2.84 5.74 -9.09
C ARG A 9 2.04 4.70 -8.31
N ILE A 10 1.53 5.04 -7.13
CA ILE A 10 0.62 4.17 -6.38
C ILE A 10 -0.67 3.97 -7.17
N HIS A 11 -1.29 5.03 -7.68
CA HIS A 11 -2.52 4.94 -8.46
C HIS A 11 -2.35 4.04 -9.69
N THR A 12 -1.23 4.19 -10.41
CA THR A 12 -0.87 3.37 -11.56
C THR A 12 -0.70 1.90 -11.18
N LEU A 13 0.02 1.62 -10.08
CA LEU A 13 0.21 0.27 -9.56
C LEU A 13 -1.13 -0.40 -9.23
N VAL A 14 -2.04 0.29 -8.54
CA VAL A 14 -3.32 -0.28 -8.12
C VAL A 14 -4.26 -0.48 -9.32
N SER A 15 -4.33 0.51 -10.22
CA SER A 15 -5.26 0.47 -11.36
C SER A 15 -4.90 -0.60 -12.40
N GLY A 16 -3.61 -0.90 -12.56
CA GLY A 16 -3.13 -1.93 -13.49
C GLY A 16 -3.06 -3.35 -12.92
N SER A 17 -3.37 -3.54 -11.63
CA SER A 17 -3.13 -4.81 -10.94
C SER A 17 -4.41 -5.46 -10.40
N GLU A 18 -4.53 -6.78 -10.56
CA GLU A 18 -5.58 -7.58 -9.93
C GLU A 18 -5.05 -8.23 -8.64
N PHE A 19 -4.89 -7.44 -7.59
CA PHE A 19 -4.51 -7.99 -6.28
C PHE A 19 -5.64 -8.84 -5.70
N ARG A 20 -5.36 -10.12 -5.47
CA ARG A 20 -6.34 -11.05 -4.86
C ARG A 20 -6.45 -10.90 -3.34
N LEU A 21 -5.46 -10.27 -2.70
CA LEU A 21 -5.36 -10.07 -1.24
C LEU A 21 -4.96 -8.62 -0.92
N VAL A 22 -5.53 -8.07 0.16
CA VAL A 22 -5.26 -6.69 0.61
C VAL A 22 -3.84 -6.53 1.16
N GLU A 23 -3.27 -7.60 1.72
CA GLU A 23 -1.88 -7.68 2.15
C GLU A 23 -0.93 -7.63 0.95
N GLY A 24 -1.32 -8.23 -0.18
CA GLY A 24 -0.57 -8.19 -1.43
C GLY A 24 -0.47 -6.77 -1.98
N LEU A 25 -1.60 -6.05 -1.97
CA LEU A 25 -1.66 -4.64 -2.35
C LEU A 25 -0.81 -3.77 -1.40
N ALA A 26 -1.01 -3.90 -0.08
CA ALA A 26 -0.26 -3.13 0.91
C ALA A 26 1.26 -3.37 0.79
N GLY A 27 1.66 -4.62 0.53
CA GLY A 27 3.06 -4.99 0.37
C GLY A 27 3.67 -4.46 -0.92
N ALA A 28 2.92 -4.44 -2.02
CA ALA A 28 3.38 -3.87 -3.28
C ALA A 28 3.58 -2.35 -3.16
N VAL A 29 2.63 -1.64 -2.55
CA VAL A 29 2.76 -0.20 -2.26
C VAL A 29 3.97 0.08 -1.36
N GLY A 30 4.17 -0.71 -0.31
CA GLY A 30 5.31 -0.54 0.60
C GLY A 30 6.65 -0.70 -0.10
N ARG A 31 6.79 -1.69 -1.00
CA ARG A 31 8.01 -1.87 -1.81
C ARG A 31 8.24 -0.72 -2.77
N LEU A 32 7.19 -0.24 -3.46
CA LEU A 32 7.26 0.90 -4.37
C LEU A 32 7.77 2.16 -3.64
N VAL A 33 7.20 2.48 -2.47
CA VAL A 33 7.61 3.66 -1.69
C VAL A 33 9.04 3.51 -1.14
N LEU A 34 9.50 2.28 -0.88
CA LEU A 34 10.89 2.03 -0.49
C LEU A 34 11.90 2.15 -1.63
N GLU A 35 11.51 2.20 -2.89
CA GLU A 35 12.44 2.48 -3.99
C GLU A 35 13.05 3.88 -3.89
N TYR A 36 12.34 4.81 -3.24
CA TYR A 36 12.83 6.15 -2.97
C TYR A 36 13.98 6.12 -1.97
N ALA A 37 15.17 6.57 -2.41
CA ALA A 37 16.40 6.54 -1.61
C ALA A 37 16.27 7.30 -0.27
N SER A 38 15.47 8.37 -0.23
CA SER A 38 15.21 9.18 0.97
C SER A 38 14.31 8.47 1.99
N VAL A 39 13.57 7.43 1.61
CA VAL A 39 12.66 6.71 2.50
C VAL A 39 13.41 5.60 3.23
N ARG A 40 13.37 5.64 4.57
CA ARG A 40 13.99 4.64 5.47
C ARG A 40 12.98 3.69 6.09
N GLN A 41 11.75 4.14 6.27
CA GLN A 41 10.65 3.37 6.83
C GLN A 41 9.37 3.78 6.11
N VAL A 42 8.46 2.84 5.91
CA VAL A 42 7.12 3.11 5.40
C VAL A 42 6.12 2.25 6.15
N LYS A 43 4.96 2.85 6.45
CA LYS A 43 3.80 2.19 7.00
C LYS A 43 2.66 2.31 6.00
N VAL A 44 2.12 1.18 5.56
CA VAL A 44 1.05 1.13 4.57
C VAL A 44 -0.19 0.51 5.21
N ARG A 45 -1.30 1.25 5.16
CA ARG A 45 -2.61 0.79 5.63
C ARG A 45 -3.57 0.77 4.45
N VAL A 46 -4.14 -0.39 4.18
CA VAL A 46 -5.14 -0.59 3.13
C VAL A 46 -6.44 -1.02 3.79
N GLU A 47 -7.50 -0.28 3.51
CA GLU A 47 -8.85 -0.56 4.00
C GLU A 47 -9.71 -1.13 2.86
N LYS A 48 -10.45 -2.22 3.14
CA LYS A 48 -11.43 -2.82 2.22
C LYS A 48 -12.82 -2.75 2.85
N PRO A 49 -13.57 -1.66 2.62
CA PRO A 49 -14.94 -1.51 3.08
C PRO A 49 -15.83 -2.65 2.54
N GLY A 50 -16.73 -3.17 3.37
CA GLY A 50 -17.61 -4.28 2.98
C GLY A 50 -16.90 -5.63 2.76
N GLY A 51 -15.60 -5.73 3.07
CA GLY A 51 -14.84 -6.99 2.98
C GLY A 51 -15.21 -8.04 4.02
N ALA A 52 -15.96 -7.66 5.06
CA ALA A 52 -16.48 -8.55 6.09
C ALA A 52 -18.00 -8.45 6.18
N ARG A 53 -18.69 -9.58 6.36
CA ARG A 53 -20.15 -9.62 6.50
C ARG A 53 -20.67 -8.95 7.79
N HIS A 54 -19.87 -8.95 8.85
CA HIS A 54 -20.27 -8.47 10.18
C HIS A 54 -19.46 -7.27 10.68
N ALA A 55 -18.49 -6.78 9.90
CA ALA A 55 -17.67 -5.63 10.26
C ALA A 55 -17.77 -4.56 9.18
N ARG A 56 -17.70 -3.29 9.60
CA ARG A 56 -17.74 -2.14 8.68
C ARG A 56 -16.63 -2.21 7.62
N SER A 57 -15.46 -2.71 8.00
CA SER A 57 -14.30 -2.84 7.11
C SER A 57 -13.29 -3.86 7.63
N ILE A 58 -12.45 -4.37 6.72
CA ILE A 58 -11.22 -5.10 7.04
C ILE A 58 -10.03 -4.20 6.66
N THR A 59 -9.01 -4.16 7.51
CA THR A 59 -7.80 -3.39 7.27
C THR A 59 -6.58 -4.32 7.30
N ALA A 60 -5.69 -4.17 6.32
CA ALA A 60 -4.33 -4.69 6.37
C ALA A 60 -3.35 -3.55 6.63
N GLU A 61 -2.43 -3.75 7.57
CA GLU A 61 -1.39 -2.78 7.91
C GLU A 61 -0.03 -3.46 7.89
N LEU A 62 0.90 -2.91 7.12
CA LEU A 62 2.26 -3.43 6.99
C LEU A 62 3.28 -2.32 7.25
N GLU A 63 4.35 -2.66 7.94
CA GLU A 63 5.46 -1.76 8.20
C GLU A 63 6.76 -2.36 7.63
N PHE A 64 7.53 -1.53 6.94
CA PHE A 64 8.81 -1.91 6.35
C PHE A 64 9.88 -0.90 6.76
N ARG A 65 11.10 -1.39 7.00
CA ARG A 65 12.26 -0.57 7.36
C ARG A 65 13.51 -1.05 6.62
N LYS A 66 14.24 -0.14 5.98
CA LYS A 66 15.58 -0.43 5.42
C LYS A 66 16.56 -0.65 6.57
N ARG A 67 17.47 -1.62 6.39
CA ARG A 67 18.61 -1.80 7.31
C ARG A 67 19.66 -0.71 7.09
#